data_AF-A0A1B8CR13-F1
#
_entry.id   AF-A0A1B8CR13-F1
#
_cell.length_a   1.000
_cell.length_b   1.000
_cell.length_c   1.000
_cell.angle_alpha   90.00
_cell.angle_beta   90.00
_cell.angle_gamma   90.00
#
_symmetry.space_group_name_H-M   'P 1'
#
loop_
_entity.id
_entity.type
_entity.pdbx_description
1 polymer ?
#
loop_
_entity_poly.entity_id
_entity_poly.type
_entity_poly.pdbx_seq_one_letter_code
_entity_poly.pdbx_strand_id
1 'polypeptide(L)'
;MSNMATVSRPPSIHAPWRKSFIIPLFTIQLGFAAFVAIWFLLFYGFSIYEGTDSGMNSYTERLHATIGSFGVISTFIIIGHIILFSHFRLTAWIFLLGSAAVAVFSLISLIIGTTNEKRRYEYGYTDPLLIAFPAVLCFISIGGLVYAMVVWGKVNSGRAVDMVKPRGGLGGVPKGVDAREEAGAIPMV
;
A
#
# COMPACT_ATOMS: atom_id res chain seq x y z
N MET A 1 16.49 -15.10 -50.44
CA MET A 1 15.50 -15.16 -49.35
C MET A 1 16.24 -14.90 -48.05
N SER A 2 16.17 -13.66 -47.54
CA SER A 2 16.85 -13.25 -46.31
C SER A 2 16.04 -13.72 -45.11
N ASN A 3 16.67 -14.51 -44.23
CA ASN A 3 16.14 -14.91 -42.93
C ASN A 3 15.81 -13.66 -42.11
N MET A 4 14.54 -13.27 -42.07
CA MET A 4 14.05 -12.35 -41.04
C MET A 4 14.00 -13.12 -39.74
N ALA A 5 15.02 -12.93 -38.90
CA ALA A 5 14.95 -13.28 -37.50
C ALA A 5 13.76 -12.51 -36.89
N THR A 6 12.66 -13.20 -36.66
CA THR A 6 11.56 -12.73 -35.81
C THR A 6 12.15 -12.50 -34.42
N VAL A 7 12.51 -11.25 -34.15
CA VAL A 7 12.79 -10.76 -32.80
C VAL A 7 11.46 -10.81 -32.06
N SER A 8 11.17 -11.97 -31.45
CA SER A 8 10.14 -12.05 -30.42
C SER A 8 10.62 -11.17 -29.27
N ARG A 9 10.18 -9.91 -29.26
CA ARG A 9 10.25 -9.12 -28.04
C ARG A 9 9.58 -9.99 -26.97
N PRO A 10 10.28 -10.32 -25.87
CA PRO A 10 9.63 -11.06 -24.79
C PRO A 10 8.38 -10.27 -24.43
N PRO A 11 7.21 -10.91 -24.30
CA PRO A 11 6.01 -10.20 -23.92
C PRO A 11 6.39 -9.42 -22.68
N SER A 12 6.33 -8.10 -22.74
CA SER A 12 6.45 -7.28 -21.54
C SER A 12 5.29 -7.76 -20.69
N ILE A 13 5.58 -8.65 -19.73
CA ILE A 13 4.59 -9.18 -18.81
C ILE A 13 4.06 -7.93 -18.12
N HIS A 14 2.92 -7.46 -18.63
CA HIS A 14 2.34 -6.22 -18.19
C HIS A 14 1.87 -6.53 -16.78
N ALA A 15 2.52 -5.87 -15.83
CA ALA A 15 2.11 -5.78 -14.44
C ALA A 15 0.58 -5.92 -14.27
N PRO A 16 0.08 -6.62 -13.24
CA PRO A 16 -1.36 -6.81 -13.07
C PRO A 16 -2.09 -5.49 -12.73
N TRP A 17 -1.35 -4.39 -12.58
CA TRP A 17 -1.80 -3.03 -12.35
C TRP A 17 -1.40 -2.05 -13.46
N ARG A 18 -2.18 -0.98 -13.59
CA ARG A 18 -1.89 0.14 -14.50
C ARG A 18 -0.90 1.10 -13.84
N LYS A 19 0.27 1.28 -14.47
CA LYS A 19 1.34 2.19 -13.98
C LYS A 19 0.85 3.61 -13.73
N SER A 20 0.00 4.12 -14.62
CA SER A 20 -0.60 5.47 -14.52
C SER A 20 -1.52 5.66 -13.30
N PHE A 21 -1.96 4.58 -12.67
CA PHE A 21 -2.82 4.63 -11.49
C PHE A 21 -2.05 4.31 -10.21
N ILE A 22 -1.25 3.22 -10.23
CA ILE A 22 -0.53 2.78 -9.03
C ILE A 22 0.56 3.76 -8.58
N ILE A 23 1.22 4.45 -9.52
CA ILE A 23 2.29 5.41 -9.17
C ILE A 23 1.69 6.62 -8.44
N PRO A 24 0.68 7.35 -8.98
CA PRO A 24 0.04 8.43 -8.23
C PRO A 24 -0.55 7.99 -6.90
N LEU A 25 -1.16 6.80 -6.84
CA LEU A 25 -1.70 6.24 -5.60
C LEU A 25 -0.61 6.09 -4.53
N PHE A 26 0.53 5.48 -4.87
CA PHE A 26 1.66 5.35 -3.95
C PHE A 26 2.25 6.70 -3.56
N THR A 27 2.36 7.66 -4.49
CA THR A 27 2.88 8.99 -4.17
C THR A 27 1.98 9.73 -3.20
N ILE A 28 0.66 9.72 -3.43
CA ILE A 28 -0.32 10.36 -2.53
C ILE A 28 -0.32 9.69 -1.17
N GLN A 29 -0.36 8.35 -1.14
CA GLN A 29 -0.39 7.59 0.11
C GLN A 29 0.91 7.78 0.91
N LEU A 30 2.07 7.77 0.24
CA LEU A 30 3.36 8.05 0.86
C LEU A 30 3.43 9.47 1.42
N GLY A 31 3.02 10.47 0.63
CA GLY A 31 3.03 11.87 1.05
C GLY A 31 2.17 12.09 2.29
N PHE A 32 0.95 11.53 2.32
CA PHE A 32 0.07 11.64 3.47
C PHE A 32 0.56 10.85 4.69
N ALA A 33 1.06 9.62 4.49
CA ALA A 33 1.59 8.81 5.60
C ALA A 33 2.81 9.48 6.26
N ALA A 34 3.72 10.02 5.44
CA ALA A 34 4.89 10.75 5.92
C ALA A 34 4.49 12.06 6.60
N PHE A 35 3.51 12.79 6.05
CA PHE A 35 2.98 14.00 6.67
C PHE A 35 2.39 13.72 8.06
N VAL A 36 1.54 12.70 8.19
CA VAL A 36 0.99 12.25 9.48
C VAL A 36 2.12 11.90 10.45
N ALA A 37 3.10 11.12 10.01
CA ALA A 37 4.25 10.73 10.83
C ALA A 37 5.00 11.95 11.37
N ILE A 38 5.40 12.86 10.48
CA ILE A 38 6.17 14.06 10.82
C ILE A 38 5.36 14.98 11.71
N TRP A 39 4.11 15.27 11.35
CA TRP A 39 3.26 16.19 12.10
C TRP A 39 3.11 15.76 13.55
N PHE A 40 2.65 14.54 13.80
CA PHE A 40 2.38 14.08 15.17
C PHE A 40 3.66 13.86 15.99
N LEU A 41 4.77 13.42 15.37
CA LEU A 41 6.04 13.30 16.09
C LEU A 41 6.68 14.66 16.39
N LEU A 42 6.50 15.65 15.53
CA LEU A 42 6.99 17.01 15.75
C LEU A 42 6.24 17.68 16.89
N PHE A 43 4.91 17.58 16.94
CA PHE A 43 4.12 18.08 18.06
C PHE A 43 4.42 17.34 19.38
N TYR A 44 4.65 16.03 19.32
CA TYR A 44 5.15 15.28 20.48
C TYR A 44 6.51 15.80 20.95
N GLY A 45 7.44 16.05 20.03
CA GLY A 45 8.75 16.61 20.35
C GLY A 45 8.69 18.02 20.94
N PHE A 46 7.82 18.88 20.40
CA PHE A 46 7.57 20.21 20.96
C PHE A 46 6.98 20.15 22.35
N SER A 47 6.03 19.24 22.61
CA SER A 47 5.48 19.04 23.95
C SER A 47 6.56 18.71 24.98
N ILE A 48 7.50 17.83 24.62
CA ILE A 48 8.63 17.48 25.49
C ILE A 48 9.56 18.68 25.70
N TYR A 49 9.81 19.45 24.64
CA TYR A 49 10.73 20.60 24.70
C TYR A 49 10.17 21.75 25.55
N GLU A 50 8.91 22.09 25.36
CA GLU A 50 8.21 23.17 26.08
C GLU A 50 7.78 22.73 27.49
N GLY A 51 7.73 21.43 27.77
CA GLY A 51 7.40 20.88 29.07
C GLY A 51 6.01 21.33 29.55
N THR A 52 5.95 21.96 30.72
CA THR A 52 4.69 22.42 31.33
C THR A 52 4.01 23.54 30.54
N ASP A 53 4.75 24.23 29.66
CA ASP A 53 4.25 25.40 28.92
C ASP A 53 3.56 25.01 27.60
N SER A 54 3.68 23.75 27.18
CA SER A 54 3.06 23.22 25.94
C SER A 54 1.53 23.22 25.96
N GLY A 55 0.90 23.31 27.13
CA GLY A 55 -0.54 23.16 27.31
C GLY A 55 -1.07 21.76 27.00
N MET A 56 -0.20 20.79 26.69
CA MET A 56 -0.55 19.40 26.44
C MET A 56 -0.45 18.59 27.73
N ASN A 57 -1.44 17.73 27.96
CA ASN A 57 -1.35 16.76 29.06
C ASN A 57 -0.67 15.46 28.57
N SER A 58 -0.21 14.65 29.52
CA SER A 58 0.50 13.39 29.22
C SER A 58 -0.33 12.37 28.43
N TYR A 59 -1.66 12.47 28.44
CA TYR A 59 -2.51 11.63 27.62
C TYR A 59 -2.41 12.05 26.15
N THR A 60 -2.60 13.34 25.84
CA THR A 60 -2.50 13.90 24.49
C THR A 60 -1.10 13.72 23.89
N GLU A 61 -0.05 13.85 24.69
CA GLU A 61 1.33 13.56 24.27
C GLU A 61 1.49 12.13 23.74
N ARG A 62 0.96 11.15 24.49
CA ARG A 62 1.01 9.73 24.10
C ARG A 62 0.20 9.48 22.84
N LEU A 63 -0.91 10.19 22.62
CA LEU A 63 -1.69 10.09 21.39
C LEU A 63 -0.88 10.55 20.17
N HIS A 64 -0.21 11.69 20.27
CA HIS A 64 0.67 12.21 19.22
C HIS A 64 1.81 11.23 18.93
N ALA A 65 2.50 10.74 19.96
CA ALA A 65 3.55 9.73 19.80
C ALA A 65 3.04 8.44 19.11
N THR A 66 1.85 7.96 19.50
CA THR A 66 1.26 6.73 18.98
C THR A 66 0.86 6.87 17.52
N ILE A 67 0.09 7.91 17.18
CA ILE A 67 -0.37 8.16 15.81
C ILE A 67 0.82 8.45 14.90
N GLY A 68 1.79 9.24 15.37
CA GLY A 68 3.04 9.50 14.66
C GLY A 68 3.81 8.21 14.36
N SER A 69 3.95 7.32 15.33
CA SER A 69 4.62 6.02 15.17
C SER A 69 3.92 5.12 14.14
N PHE A 70 2.58 5.06 14.15
CA PHE A 70 1.82 4.34 13.11
C PHE A 70 2.01 4.96 11.72
N GLY A 71 2.12 6.29 11.63
CA GLY A 71 2.49 6.99 10.39
C GLY A 71 3.87 6.58 9.88
N VAL A 72 4.87 6.47 10.77
CA VAL A 72 6.23 6.02 10.41
C VAL A 72 6.23 4.59 9.87
N ILE A 73 5.57 3.67 10.58
CA ILE A 73 5.46 2.27 10.14
C ILE A 73 4.79 2.18 8.78
N SER A 74 3.68 2.91 8.59
CA SER A 74 2.96 2.97 7.32
C SER A 74 3.83 3.51 6.19
N THR A 75 4.63 4.55 6.46
CA THR A 75 5.58 5.15 5.51
C THR A 75 6.60 4.11 5.04
N PHE A 76 7.20 3.34 5.95
CA PHE A 76 8.15 2.29 5.58
C PHE A 76 7.52 1.17 4.75
N ILE A 77 6.29 0.77 5.06
CA ILE A 77 5.56 -0.23 4.25
C ILE A 77 5.35 0.27 2.82
N ILE A 78 4.92 1.52 2.65
CA ILE A 78 4.68 2.12 1.32
C ILE A 78 5.99 2.27 0.54
N ILE A 79 7.08 2.70 1.20
CA ILE A 79 8.43 2.71 0.60
C ILE A 79 8.82 1.30 0.15
N GLY A 80 8.57 0.28 0.99
CA GLY A 80 8.79 -1.12 0.65
C GLY A 80 8.03 -1.55 -0.60
N HIS A 81 6.75 -1.15 -0.74
CA HIS A 81 5.98 -1.38 -1.97
C HIS A 81 6.60 -0.71 -3.19
N ILE A 82 7.02 0.55 -3.07
CA ILE A 82 7.64 1.30 -4.18
C ILE A 82 8.95 0.65 -4.63
N ILE A 83 9.79 0.23 -3.69
CA ILE A 83 11.06 -0.46 -3.97
C ILE A 83 10.80 -1.82 -4.63
N LEU A 84 9.89 -2.63 -4.08
CA LEU A 84 9.55 -3.92 -4.67
C LEU A 84 8.92 -3.76 -6.05
N PHE A 85 8.13 -2.71 -6.26
CA PHE A 85 7.56 -2.35 -7.55
C PHE A 85 8.66 -1.98 -8.56
N SER A 86 9.63 -1.15 -8.18
CA SER A 86 10.71 -0.73 -9.07
C SER A 86 11.64 -1.89 -9.47
N HIS A 87 11.81 -2.87 -8.59
CA HIS A 87 12.58 -4.09 -8.86
C HIS A 87 11.80 -5.21 -9.56
N PHE A 88 10.52 -5.02 -9.91
CA PHE A 88 9.64 -6.06 -10.45
C PHE A 88 9.58 -7.31 -9.55
N ARG A 89 9.45 -7.09 -8.25
CA ARG A 89 9.36 -8.14 -7.22
C ARG A 89 8.09 -8.04 -6.38
N LEU A 90 7.29 -7.00 -6.58
CA LEU A 90 6.00 -6.87 -5.90
C LEU A 90 5.03 -7.92 -6.46
N THR A 91 4.65 -8.90 -5.63
CA THR A 91 3.55 -9.82 -5.91
C THR A 91 2.23 -9.21 -5.47
N ALA A 92 1.11 -9.66 -6.05
CA ALA A 92 -0.21 -9.26 -5.61
C ALA A 92 -0.47 -9.57 -4.13
N TRP A 93 0.11 -10.67 -3.61
CA TRP A 93 0.01 -11.04 -2.20
C TRP A 93 0.75 -10.07 -1.27
N ILE A 94 2.00 -9.71 -1.58
CA ILE A 94 2.78 -8.75 -0.78
C ILE A 94 2.11 -7.36 -0.84
N PHE A 95 1.59 -7.00 -2.01
CA PHE A 95 0.86 -5.75 -2.18
C PHE A 95 -0.42 -5.72 -1.31
N LEU A 96 -1.20 -6.80 -1.32
CA LEU A 96 -2.40 -6.96 -0.50
C LEU A 96 -2.09 -6.86 0.99
N LEU A 97 -1.12 -7.65 1.49
CA LEU A 97 -0.76 -7.66 2.91
C LEU A 97 -0.25 -6.30 3.39
N GLY A 98 0.63 -5.65 2.64
CA GLY A 98 1.13 -4.33 3.03
C GLY A 98 0.01 -3.27 3.00
N SER A 99 -0.89 -3.34 2.01
CA SER A 99 -2.02 -2.40 1.93
C SER A 99 -3.00 -2.62 3.08
N ALA A 100 -3.23 -3.88 3.47
CA ALA A 100 -4.05 -4.23 4.62
C ALA A 100 -3.45 -3.72 5.92
N ALA A 101 -2.12 -3.89 6.12
CA ALA A 101 -1.43 -3.38 7.30
C ALA A 101 -1.56 -1.86 7.43
N VAL A 102 -1.32 -1.10 6.34
CA VAL A 102 -1.46 0.36 6.34
C VAL A 102 -2.91 0.79 6.60
N ALA A 103 -3.89 0.08 6.03
CA ALA A 103 -5.30 0.34 6.30
C ALA A 103 -5.67 0.07 7.77
N VAL A 104 -5.13 -0.99 8.38
CA VAL A 104 -5.35 -1.30 9.80
C VAL A 104 -4.74 -0.22 10.70
N PHE A 105 -3.48 0.16 10.47
CA PHE A 105 -2.83 1.20 11.28
C PHE A 105 -3.56 2.54 11.17
N SER A 106 -3.97 2.94 9.97
CA SER A 106 -4.74 4.18 9.77
C SER A 106 -6.13 4.14 10.39
N LEU A 107 -6.81 2.98 10.37
CA LEU A 107 -8.09 2.78 11.06
C LEU A 107 -7.93 2.87 12.58
N ILE A 108 -6.89 2.25 13.15
CA ILE A 108 -6.59 2.35 14.58
C ILE A 108 -6.34 3.81 14.97
N SER A 109 -5.50 4.54 14.21
CA SER A 109 -5.27 5.97 14.44
C SER A 109 -6.56 6.79 14.40
N LEU A 110 -7.48 6.49 13.47
CA LEU A 110 -8.78 7.15 13.40
C LEU A 110 -9.68 6.84 14.61
N ILE A 111 -9.71 5.59 15.07
CA ILE A 111 -10.43 5.19 16.29
C ILE A 111 -9.88 5.93 17.51
N ILE A 112 -8.56 6.05 17.61
CA ILE A 112 -7.89 6.80 18.67
C ILE A 112 -8.32 8.28 18.62
N GLY A 113 -8.22 8.94 17.46
CA GLY A 113 -8.61 10.34 17.30
C GLY A 113 -10.08 10.60 17.64
N THR A 114 -10.99 9.74 17.16
CA THR A 114 -12.43 9.86 17.46
C THR A 114 -12.75 9.61 18.93
N THR A 115 -12.01 8.71 19.59
CA THR A 115 -12.14 8.48 21.03
C THR A 115 -11.66 9.68 21.84
N ASN A 116 -10.56 10.32 21.42
CA ASN A 116 -10.06 11.53 22.05
C ASN A 116 -11.10 12.66 22.02
N GLU A 117 -11.75 12.90 20.88
CA GLU A 117 -12.78 13.95 20.77
C GLU A 117 -14.00 13.68 21.68
N LYS A 118 -14.40 12.41 21.86
CA LYS A 118 -15.44 12.06 22.83
C LYS A 118 -15.04 12.37 24.27
N ARG A 119 -13.74 12.32 24.57
CA ARG A 119 -13.16 12.62 25.89
C ARG A 119 -12.73 14.09 26.03
N ARG A 120 -13.07 14.95 25.06
CA ARG A 120 -12.82 16.41 25.11
C ARG A 120 -13.17 17.03 26.45
N TYR A 121 -14.34 16.69 26.98
CA TYR A 121 -14.87 17.28 28.22
C TYR A 121 -14.15 16.77 29.48
N GLU A 122 -13.47 15.63 29.40
CA GLU A 122 -12.75 15.01 30.51
C GLU A 122 -11.31 15.54 30.62
N TYR A 123 -10.68 15.88 29.49
CA TYR A 123 -9.26 16.28 29.43
C TYR A 123 -9.03 17.73 28.99
N GLY A 124 -10.08 18.48 28.69
CA GLY A 124 -10.03 19.92 28.40
C GLY A 124 -9.28 20.32 27.10
N TYR A 125 -8.90 19.34 26.28
CA TYR A 125 -8.10 19.53 25.08
C TYR A 125 -8.82 18.99 23.84
N THR A 126 -8.86 19.79 22.78
CA THR A 126 -9.30 19.35 21.45
C THR A 126 -8.32 19.74 20.39
N ASP A 127 -7.92 18.73 19.62
CA ASP A 127 -7.21 18.92 18.37
C ASP A 127 -7.99 18.20 17.25
N PRO A 128 -8.71 18.93 16.38
CA PRO A 128 -9.45 18.33 15.28
C PRO A 128 -8.53 17.63 14.26
N LEU A 129 -7.23 17.95 14.25
CA LEU A 129 -6.26 17.34 13.35
C LEU A 129 -5.95 15.89 13.73
N LEU A 130 -6.08 15.53 15.02
CA LEU A 130 -6.03 14.14 15.51
C LEU A 130 -7.10 13.24 14.87
N ILE A 131 -8.18 13.82 14.34
CA ILE A 131 -9.19 13.08 13.57
C ILE A 131 -8.98 13.26 12.07
N ALA A 132 -8.84 14.51 11.62
CA ALA A 132 -8.86 14.83 10.19
C ALA A 132 -7.73 14.12 9.42
N PHE A 133 -6.49 14.16 9.92
CA PHE A 133 -5.37 13.56 9.21
C PHE A 133 -5.42 12.02 9.20
N PRO A 134 -5.69 11.32 10.32
CA PRO A 134 -5.92 9.89 10.28
C PRO A 134 -7.13 9.48 9.42
N ALA A 135 -8.20 10.29 9.38
CA ALA A 135 -9.36 10.01 8.54
C ALA A 135 -8.99 10.02 7.04
N VAL A 136 -8.26 11.05 6.59
CA VAL A 136 -7.81 11.14 5.19
C VAL A 136 -6.87 9.98 4.85
N LEU A 137 -5.89 9.70 5.72
CA LEU A 137 -4.97 8.57 5.51
C LEU A 137 -5.72 7.23 5.47
N CYS A 138 -6.71 7.04 6.33
CA CYS A 138 -7.55 5.85 6.36
C CYS A 138 -8.35 5.70 5.06
N PHE A 139 -8.98 6.77 4.58
CA PHE A 139 -9.71 6.78 3.32
C PHE A 139 -8.81 6.38 2.13
N ILE A 140 -7.63 6.99 2.01
CA ILE A 140 -6.65 6.66 0.95
C ILE A 140 -6.22 5.19 1.08
N SER A 141 -5.97 4.73 2.30
CA SER A 141 -5.49 3.36 2.56
C SER A 141 -6.53 2.29 2.29
N ILE A 142 -7.81 2.57 2.59
CA ILE A 142 -8.94 1.71 2.18
C ILE A 142 -9.02 1.66 0.66
N GLY A 143 -8.91 2.80 -0.03
CA GLY A 143 -8.87 2.83 -1.49
C GLY A 143 -7.74 1.98 -2.07
N GLY A 144 -6.53 2.08 -1.49
CA GLY A 144 -5.38 1.24 -1.85
C GLY A 144 -5.61 -0.25 -1.58
N LEU A 145 -6.21 -0.59 -0.44
CA LEU A 145 -6.55 -1.96 -0.09
C LEU A 145 -7.59 -2.56 -1.04
N VAL A 146 -8.66 -1.82 -1.37
CA VAL A 146 -9.67 -2.27 -2.35
C VAL A 146 -9.01 -2.52 -3.70
N TYR A 147 -8.11 -1.62 -4.14
CA TYR A 147 -7.36 -1.82 -5.36
C TYR A 147 -6.49 -3.10 -5.30
N ALA A 148 -5.80 -3.33 -4.18
CA ALA A 148 -4.98 -4.52 -3.95
C ALA A 148 -5.82 -5.82 -3.97
N MET A 149 -7.03 -5.81 -3.38
CA MET A 149 -7.95 -6.95 -3.44
C MET A 149 -8.38 -7.26 -4.87
N VAL A 150 -8.72 -6.24 -5.67
CA VAL A 150 -9.12 -6.42 -7.08
C VAL A 150 -7.96 -7.01 -7.90
N VAL A 151 -6.74 -6.52 -7.69
CA VAL A 151 -5.54 -7.05 -8.35
C VAL A 151 -5.31 -8.50 -7.92
N TRP A 152 -5.34 -8.78 -6.62
CA TRP A 152 -5.14 -10.13 -6.09
C TRP A 152 -6.18 -11.11 -6.63
N GLY A 153 -7.46 -10.72 -6.69
CA GLY A 153 -8.51 -11.54 -7.27
C GLY A 153 -8.28 -11.84 -8.76
N LYS A 154 -7.75 -10.89 -9.53
CA LYS A 154 -7.39 -11.12 -10.96
C LYS A 154 -6.23 -12.10 -11.10
N VAL A 155 -5.21 -11.98 -10.25
CA VAL A 155 -4.06 -12.91 -10.27
C VAL A 155 -4.50 -14.31 -9.82
N ASN A 156 -5.27 -14.41 -8.73
CA ASN A 156 -5.73 -15.69 -8.18
C ASN A 156 -6.72 -16.42 -9.12
N SER A 157 -7.44 -15.68 -9.97
CA SER A 157 -8.32 -16.26 -11.01
C SER A 157 -7.59 -16.56 -12.33
N GLY A 158 -6.27 -16.38 -12.41
CA GLY A 158 -5.49 -16.61 -13.62
C GLY A 158 -5.70 -15.56 -14.73
N ARG A 159 -6.46 -14.49 -14.46
CA ARG A 159 -6.73 -13.40 -15.42
C ARG A 159 -5.56 -12.43 -15.59
N ALA A 160 -4.58 -12.49 -14.70
CA ALA A 160 -3.37 -11.69 -14.74
C ALA A 160 -2.18 -12.48 -14.15
N VAL A 161 -0.96 -12.10 -14.53
CA VAL A 161 0.28 -12.72 -14.05
C VAL A 161 0.99 -11.78 -13.08
N ASP A 162 1.56 -12.33 -12.01
CA ASP A 162 2.36 -11.58 -11.05
C ASP A 162 3.61 -10.95 -11.69
N MET A 163 4.13 -9.86 -11.11
CA MET A 163 5.33 -9.18 -11.64
C MET A 163 6.64 -9.95 -11.41
N VAL A 164 6.61 -11.10 -10.75
CA VAL A 164 7.83 -11.83 -10.38
C VAL A 164 8.59 -12.24 -11.63
N LYS A 165 9.85 -11.80 -11.73
CA LYS A 165 10.75 -12.29 -12.78
C LYS A 165 10.75 -13.81 -12.78
N PRO A 166 10.55 -14.50 -13.92
CA PRO A 166 10.79 -15.93 -13.99
C PRO A 166 12.22 -16.16 -13.51
N ARG A 167 12.36 -16.92 -12.43
CA ARG A 167 13.67 -17.24 -11.84
C ARG A 167 14.48 -17.92 -12.94
N GLY A 168 15.52 -17.23 -13.42
CA GLY A 168 16.50 -17.84 -14.28
C GLY A 168 17.23 -18.94 -13.51
N GLY A 169 16.94 -20.19 -13.87
CA GLY A 169 17.85 -21.33 -13.75
C GLY A 169 18.07 -21.92 -12.35
N LEU A 170 17.30 -22.97 -12.05
CA LEU A 170 17.84 -24.29 -11.71
C LEU A 170 16.70 -25.31 -11.72
N GLY A 171 16.57 -26.04 -12.84
CA GLY A 171 15.76 -27.25 -12.98
C GLY A 171 14.28 -27.02 -13.30
N GLY A 172 13.89 -27.31 -14.55
CA GLY A 172 12.48 -27.46 -14.94
C GLY A 172 12.07 -26.53 -16.06
N VAL A 173 12.18 -27.05 -17.29
CA VAL A 173 11.49 -26.56 -18.48
C VAL A 173 10.03 -26.24 -18.14
N PRO A 174 9.52 -25.00 -18.32
CA PRO A 174 8.09 -24.86 -18.55
C PRO A 174 7.87 -25.42 -19.95
N LYS A 175 7.40 -26.66 -20.03
CA LYS A 175 6.88 -27.22 -21.28
C LYS A 175 5.90 -26.19 -21.80
N GLY A 176 6.06 -25.84 -23.07
CA GLY A 176 5.17 -24.92 -23.76
C GLY A 176 3.73 -25.28 -23.40
N VAL A 177 2.98 -24.31 -22.91
CA VAL A 177 1.54 -24.36 -23.09
C VAL A 177 1.38 -24.19 -24.59
N ASP A 178 1.12 -25.31 -25.24
CA ASP A 178 0.91 -25.49 -26.66
C ASP A 178 -0.21 -24.56 -27.13
N ALA A 179 0.14 -23.37 -27.62
CA ALA A 179 -0.76 -22.51 -28.37
C ALA A 179 -0.95 -23.01 -29.82
N ARG A 180 -0.92 -24.34 -30.04
CA ARG A 180 -1.07 -24.97 -31.36
C ARG A 180 -1.92 -26.25 -31.40
N GLU A 181 -2.49 -26.73 -30.29
CA GLU A 181 -3.32 -27.95 -30.31
C GLU A 181 -4.62 -27.82 -29.48
N GLU A 182 -5.40 -26.79 -29.73
CA GLU A 182 -6.87 -26.87 -29.59
C GLU A 182 -7.53 -26.44 -30.91
N ALA A 183 -7.06 -27.03 -32.01
CA ALA A 183 -7.86 -27.16 -33.21
C ALA A 183 -8.54 -28.53 -33.16
N GLY A 184 -9.77 -28.57 -32.64
CA GLY A 184 -10.76 -29.56 -33.04
C GLY A 184 -11.26 -30.50 -31.94
N ALA A 185 -12.44 -30.18 -31.39
CA ALA A 185 -13.54 -31.13 -31.24
C ALA A 185 -14.82 -30.45 -30.72
N ILE A 186 -15.64 -29.90 -31.63
CA ILE A 186 -17.08 -30.25 -31.72
C ILE A 186 -17.47 -30.14 -33.21
N PRO A 187 -17.71 -31.26 -33.92
CA PRO A 187 -18.53 -31.28 -35.11
C PRO A 187 -19.96 -31.64 -34.70
N MET A 188 -20.94 -30.78 -34.98
CA MET A 188 -22.32 -31.22 -35.14
C MET A 188 -23.00 -30.41 -36.25
N VAL A 189 -23.40 -31.19 -37.26
CA VAL A 189 -24.35 -31.01 -38.38
C VAL A 189 -25.06 -29.66 -38.47
#